data_AF-A0A1U7N638-F1
#
_entry.id   AF-A0A1U7N638-F1
#
_cell.length_a   1.000
_cell.length_b   1.000
_cell.length_c   1.000
_cell.angle_alpha   90.00
_cell.angle_beta   90.00
_cell.angle_gamma   90.00
#
_symmetry.space_group_name_H-M   'P 1'
#
loop_
_entity.id
_entity.type
_entity.pdbx_description
1 polymer ?
#
loop_
_entity_poly.entity_id
_entity_poly.type
_entity_poly.pdbx_seq_one_letter_code
_entity_poly.pdbx_strand_id
1 'polypeptide(L)'
;MRLADQYRLRLNKSQISKIEKWLDRLRCQYNYLLADRFSWYEQNRSATNYCPLVCHLPELRNNPDYFSQKKSLPGLKKDRPWYKEIRAIRWLEIIPK
;
A
#
# COMPACT_ATOMS: atom_id res chain seq x y z
N MET A 1 -10.56 -36.10 -8.75
CA MET A 1 -11.06 -34.95 -7.97
C MET A 1 -11.05 -33.72 -8.89
N ARG A 2 -12.20 -33.32 -9.46
CA ARG A 2 -12.34 -32.27 -10.51
C ARG A 2 -12.96 -30.98 -9.96
N LEU A 3 -12.51 -30.50 -8.80
CA LEU A 3 -13.08 -29.30 -8.16
C LEU A 3 -12.39 -28.00 -8.60
N ALA A 4 -11.11 -28.05 -8.99
CA ALA A 4 -10.32 -26.85 -9.26
C ALA A 4 -10.67 -26.14 -10.59
N ASP A 5 -11.04 -26.90 -11.63
CA ASP A 5 -11.34 -26.31 -12.94
C ASP A 5 -12.74 -25.65 -13.02
N GLN A 6 -13.66 -26.04 -12.14
CA GLN A 6 -15.05 -25.58 -12.19
C GLN A 6 -15.21 -24.11 -11.76
N TYR A 7 -14.27 -23.58 -10.97
CA TYR A 7 -14.29 -22.19 -10.46
C TYR A 7 -13.14 -21.33 -10.98
N ARG A 8 -12.47 -21.75 -12.07
CA ARG A 8 -11.33 -21.01 -12.60
C ARG A 8 -11.80 -19.77 -13.36
N LEU A 9 -11.47 -18.59 -12.83
CA LEU A 9 -11.74 -17.32 -13.50
C LEU A 9 -10.99 -17.25 -14.84
N ARG A 10 -11.73 -17.31 -15.95
CA ARG A 10 -11.18 -17.13 -17.30
C ARG A 10 -11.33 -15.66 -17.70
N LEU A 11 -10.30 -14.89 -17.38
CA LEU A 11 -10.27 -13.45 -17.67
C LEU A 11 -9.93 -13.22 -19.15
N ASN A 12 -10.56 -12.21 -19.74
CA ASN A 12 -10.20 -11.73 -21.06
C ASN A 12 -8.91 -10.87 -21.00
N LYS A 13 -8.27 -10.62 -22.15
CA LYS A 13 -7.01 -9.83 -22.22
C LYS A 13 -7.13 -8.43 -21.59
N SER A 14 -8.28 -7.77 -21.75
CA SER A 14 -8.49 -6.42 -21.19
C SER A 14 -8.62 -6.43 -19.67
N GLN A 15 -9.27 -7.45 -19.10
CA GLN A 15 -9.41 -7.66 -17.66
C GLN A 15 -8.05 -7.95 -17.04
N ILE A 16 -7.24 -8.80 -17.67
CA ILE A 16 -5.86 -9.11 -17.22
C ILE A 16 -5.04 -7.81 -17.15
N SER A 17 -4.98 -7.03 -18.24
CA SER A 17 -4.22 -5.79 -18.27
C SER A 17 -4.69 -4.78 -17.20
N LYS A 18 -6.00 -4.72 -16.92
CA LYS A 18 -6.56 -3.87 -15.87
C LYS A 18 -6.11 -4.32 -14.47
N ILE A 19 -6.13 -5.62 -14.20
CA ILE A 19 -5.66 -6.20 -12.93
C ILE A 19 -4.16 -5.97 -12.74
N GLU A 20 -3.35 -6.21 -13.77
CA GLU A 20 -1.91 -5.98 -13.71
C GLU A 20 -1.58 -4.53 -13.37
N LYS A 21 -2.22 -3.57 -14.05
CA LYS A 21 -2.08 -2.14 -13.74
C LYS A 21 -2.47 -1.81 -12.30
N TRP A 22 -3.51 -2.46 -11.77
CA TRP A 22 -3.91 -2.26 -10.37
C TRP A 22 -2.92 -2.86 -9.39
N LEU A 23 -2.43 -4.08 -9.66
CA LEU A 23 -1.42 -4.74 -8.84
C LEU A 23 -0.14 -3.90 -8.76
N ASP A 24 0.32 -3.34 -9.87
CA ASP A 24 1.51 -2.49 -9.87
C ASP A 24 1.32 -1.24 -9.02
N ARG A 25 0.17 -0.56 -9.16
CA ARG A 25 -0.16 0.60 -8.32
C ARG A 25 -0.22 0.25 -6.83
N LEU A 26 -0.78 -0.91 -6.48
CA LEU A 26 -0.87 -1.38 -5.09
C LEU A 26 0.49 -1.78 -4.53
N ARG A 27 1.35 -2.43 -5.32
CA ARG A 27 2.74 -2.76 -4.96
C ARG A 27 3.54 -1.50 -4.68
N CYS A 28 3.47 -0.49 -5.55
CA CYS A 28 4.12 0.80 -5.33
C CYS A 28 3.66 1.45 -4.01
N GLN A 29 2.35 1.45 -3.75
CA GLN A 29 1.81 2.01 -2.51
C GLN A 29 2.29 1.25 -1.27
N TYR A 30 2.31 -0.08 -1.34
CA TYR A 30 2.81 -0.93 -0.26
C TYR A 30 4.28 -0.63 0.04
N ASN A 31 5.13 -0.59 -0.99
CA ASN A 31 6.55 -0.30 -0.84
C ASN A 31 6.79 1.10 -0.27
N TYR A 32 6.01 2.09 -0.68
CA TYR A 32 6.08 3.45 -0.12
C TYR A 32 5.77 3.47 1.39
N LEU A 33 4.69 2.79 1.82
CA LEU A 33 4.30 2.71 3.23
C LEU A 33 5.27 1.84 4.06
N LEU A 34 5.90 0.84 3.44
CA LEU A 34 6.94 0.05 4.08
C LEU A 34 8.20 0.89 4.31
N ALA A 35 8.61 1.67 3.31
CA ALA A 35 9.75 2.58 3.42
C ALA A 35 9.52 3.64 4.51
N ASP A 36 8.32 4.20 4.63
CA ASP A 36 7.97 5.14 5.71
C ASP A 36 8.17 4.54 7.10
N ARG A 37 7.79 3.26 7.29
CA ARG A 37 8.05 2.53 8.54
C ARG A 37 9.54 2.33 8.79
N PHE A 38 10.30 1.89 7.80
CA PHE A 38 11.75 1.72 7.95
C PHE A 38 12.45 3.04 8.25
N SER A 39 12.10 4.11 7.55
CA SER A 39 12.63 5.45 7.80
C SER A 39 12.35 5.89 9.24
N TRP A 40 11.15 5.64 9.76
CA TRP A 40 10.83 5.94 11.15
C TRP A 40 11.70 5.11 12.10
N TYR A 41 11.84 3.80 11.87
CA TYR A 41 12.69 2.94 12.71
C TYR A 41 14.15 3.37 12.69
N GLU A 42 14.71 3.67 11.52
CA GLU A 42 16.11 4.11 11.38
C GLU A 42 16.38 5.43 12.11
N GLN A 43 15.45 6.37 12.05
CA GLN A 43 15.58 7.67 12.72
C GLN A 43 15.42 7.58 14.24
N ASN A 44 14.66 6.59 14.74
CA ASN A 44 14.38 6.42 16.18
C ASN A 44 15.27 5.35 16.83
N ARG A 45 16.03 4.58 16.06
CA ARG A 45 16.95 3.56 16.56
C ARG A 45 18.32 4.18 16.80
N SER A 46 18.82 4.08 18.04
CA SER A 46 20.23 4.35 18.37
C SER A 46 20.95 3.04 18.69
N ALA A 47 22.21 2.91 18.27
CA ALA A 47 23.05 1.73 18.57
C ALA A 47 23.49 1.65 20.05
N THR A 48 23.36 2.77 20.76
CA THR A 48 23.67 2.93 22.18
C THR A 48 22.44 3.54 22.85
N ASN A 49 22.17 3.25 24.13
CA ASN A 49 21.06 3.83 24.91
C ASN A 49 21.21 5.36 25.15
N TYR A 50 21.88 6.07 24.27
CA TYR A 50 22.16 7.49 24.35
C TYR A 50 22.28 8.07 22.95
N CYS A 51 21.56 9.18 22.69
CA CYS A 51 21.79 10.02 21.54
C CYS A 51 22.74 11.15 21.97
N PRO A 52 23.91 11.34 21.32
CA PRO A 52 24.72 12.52 21.56
C PRO A 52 23.91 13.76 21.15
N LEU A 53 23.46 14.51 22.16
CA LEU A 53 22.60 15.70 22.04
C LEU A 53 23.37 16.91 21.48
N VAL A 54 24.03 16.74 20.33
CA VAL A 54 24.82 17.80 19.67
C VAL A 54 23.95 18.63 18.72
N CYS A 55 22.68 18.26 18.52
CA CYS A 55 21.78 18.87 17.54
C CYS A 55 20.33 19.03 18.04
N HIS A 56 19.60 19.96 17.42
CA HIS A 56 18.16 20.14 17.64
C HIS A 56 17.42 18.85 17.28
N LEU A 57 16.73 18.27 18.26
CA LEU A 57 15.91 17.09 18.05
C LEU A 57 14.65 17.47 17.26
N PRO A 58 14.33 16.80 16.14
CA PRO A 58 13.07 17.04 15.44
C PRO A 58 11.87 16.65 16.33
N GLU A 59 10.69 17.19 16.02
CA GLU A 59 9.46 16.76 16.68
C GLU A 59 9.28 15.25 16.55
N LEU A 60 9.05 14.58 17.68
CA LEU A 60 8.94 13.14 17.72
C LEU A 60 7.66 12.71 17.00
N ARG A 61 7.81 12.17 15.80
CA ARG A 61 6.71 11.59 15.04
C ARG A 61 6.27 10.28 15.69
N ASN A 62 4.95 10.08 15.80
CA ASN A 62 4.39 8.79 16.24
C ASN A 62 4.73 7.66 15.25
N ASN A 63 4.91 6.44 15.78
CA ASN A 63 5.18 5.25 14.97
C ASN A 63 4.07 5.06 13.91
N PRO A 64 4.43 4.99 12.60
CA PRO A 64 3.46 4.73 11.54
C PRO A 64 2.90 3.31 11.63
N ASP A 65 1.73 3.20 12.27
CA ASP A 65 0.91 1.99 12.34
C ASP A 65 -0.06 1.85 11.15
N TYR A 66 -0.81 0.76 11.12
CA TYR A 66 -1.82 0.53 10.08
C TYR A 66 -2.87 1.65 10.01
N PHE A 67 -3.34 2.17 11.14
CA PHE A 67 -4.42 3.15 11.16
C PHE A 67 -3.97 4.53 10.68
N SER A 68 -2.81 4.99 11.09
CA SER A 68 -2.18 6.23 10.63
C SER A 68 -1.90 6.18 9.12
N GLN A 69 -1.38 5.07 8.61
CA GLN A 69 -1.17 4.88 7.18
C GLN A 69 -2.50 4.81 6.41
N LYS A 70 -3.52 4.14 6.94
CA LYS A 70 -4.87 4.11 6.35
C LYS A 70 -5.50 5.49 6.27
N LYS A 71 -5.27 6.37 7.26
CA LYS A 71 -5.76 7.75 7.26
C LYS A 71 -5.18 8.60 6.12
N SER A 72 -4.03 8.23 5.55
CA SER A 72 -3.44 8.94 4.40
C SER A 72 -4.17 8.68 3.07
N LEU A 73 -4.98 7.62 3.00
CA LEU A 73 -5.61 7.15 1.76
C LEU A 73 -6.50 8.19 1.06
N PRO A 74 -7.32 9.01 1.76
CA PRO A 74 -8.10 10.07 1.12
C PRO A 74 -7.21 11.13 0.46
N GLY A 75 -6.10 11.52 1.10
CA GLY A 75 -5.11 12.45 0.53
C GLY A 75 -4.46 11.86 -0.71
N LEU A 76 -3.96 10.62 -0.61
CA LEU A 76 -3.39 9.88 -1.74
C LEU A 76 -4.32 9.86 -2.96
N LYS A 77 -5.63 9.64 -2.77
CA LYS A 77 -6.61 9.60 -3.86
C LYS A 77 -6.92 10.98 -4.46
N LYS A 78 -6.64 12.07 -3.73
CA LYS A 78 -6.69 13.44 -4.28
C LYS A 78 -5.46 13.68 -5.14
N ASP A 79 -4.28 13.40 -4.61
CA ASP A 79 -2.99 13.65 -5.28
C ASP A 79 -2.77 12.74 -6.50
N ARG A 80 -3.30 11.51 -6.42
CA ARG A 80 -3.16 10.47 -7.44
C ARG A 80 -4.53 9.93 -7.82
N PRO A 81 -5.28 10.63 -8.70
CA PRO A 81 -6.66 10.31 -9.02
C PRO A 81 -6.87 8.88 -9.57
N TRP A 82 -5.86 8.28 -10.19
CA TRP A 82 -5.92 6.91 -10.71
C TRP A 82 -6.13 5.84 -9.63
N TYR A 83 -5.90 6.14 -8.35
CA TYR A 83 -6.27 5.25 -7.23
C TYR A 83 -7.78 5.26 -6.94
N LYS A 84 -8.55 6.21 -7.48
CA LYS A 84 -10.02 6.19 -7.38
C LYS A 84 -10.63 5.00 -8.13
N GLU A 85 -9.96 4.55 -9.18
CA GLU A 85 -10.37 3.39 -9.98
C GLU A 85 -10.28 2.07 -9.20
N ILE A 86 -9.35 1.99 -8.25
CA ILE A 86 -9.11 0.83 -7.39
C ILE A 86 -10.06 0.94 -6.19
N ARG A 87 -11.28 0.41 -6.34
CA ARG A 87 -12.31 0.38 -5.29
C ARG A 87 -12.78 -1.05 -5.08
N ALA A 88 -12.98 -1.45 -3.82
CA ALA A 88 -13.35 -2.82 -3.44
C ALA A 88 -14.65 -3.34 -4.12
N ILE A 89 -15.54 -2.44 -4.54
CA ILE A 89 -16.81 -2.81 -5.20
C ILE A 89 -16.61 -3.15 -6.69
N ARG A 90 -15.52 -2.68 -7.33
CA ARG A 90 -15.25 -2.97 -8.75
C ARG A 90 -14.67 -4.36 -9.02
N TRP A 91 -14.28 -5.12 -7.99
CA TRP A 91 -13.83 -6.50 -8.18
C TRP A 91 -14.92 -7.38 -8.81
N LEU A 92 -16.20 -7.06 -8.56
CA LEU A 92 -17.34 -7.73 -9.19
C LEU A 92 -17.43 -7.45 -10.71
N GLU A 93 -16.89 -6.33 -11.21
CA GLU A 93 -16.83 -6.04 -12.66
C GLU A 93 -15.78 -6.91 -13.39
N ILE A 94 -14.85 -7.51 -12.65
CA ILE A 94 -13.76 -8.33 -13.21
C ILE A 94 -14.19 -9.79 -13.34
N ILE A 95 -15.18 -10.22 -12.57
CA ILE A 95 -15.70 -11.58 -12.64
C ILE A 95 -16.37 -11.74 -14.02
N PRO A 96 -15.90 -12.69 -14.85
CA PRO A 96 -16.59 -13.02 -16.09
C PRO A 96 -18.02 -13.45 -15.76
N LYS A 97 -19.02 -12.81 -16.38
CA LYS A 97 -20.42 -13.28 -16.34
C LYS A 97 -20.55 -14.60 -17.09
#